data_AF-A0A1H4A5K7-F1
#
_entry.id   AF-A0A1H4A5K7-F1
#
_cell.length_a   1.000
_cell.length_b   1.000
_cell.length_c   1.000
_cell.angle_alpha   90.00
_cell.angle_beta   90.00
_cell.angle_gamma   90.00
#
_symmetry.space_group_name_H-M   'P 1'
#
loop_
_entity.id
_entity.type
_entity.pdbx_description
1 polymer ?
#
loop_
_entity_poly.entity_id
_entity_poly.type
_entity_poly.pdbx_seq_one_letter_code
_entity_poly.pdbx_strand_id
1 'polypeptide(L)' 'MRIFVDADACPVVRQTEDVAKKYSVPVTLLCDTNHILQSDYCEVRVVGAGADAVDFALVNLCQAGDVVIT' A
#
# COMPACT_ATOMS: atom_id res chain seq x y z
N MET A 1 1.92 0.08 14.19
CA MET A 1 2.67 -0.48 13.04
C MET A 1 1.69 -1.06 12.06
N ARG A 2 1.56 -0.38 10.93
CA ARG A 2 0.91 -0.81 9.70
C ARG A 2 1.93 -0.73 8.58
N ILE A 3 1.73 -1.53 7.53
CA ILE A 3 2.49 -1.44 6.30
C ILE A 3 1.65 -0.68 5.28
N PHE A 4 2.24 0.34 4.67
CA PHE A 4 1.69 1.00 3.50
C PHE A 4 2.57 0.68 2.30
N VAL A 5 1.95 0.34 1.17
CA VAL A 5 2.65 -0.01 -0.06
C VAL A 5 2.16 0.92 -1.15
N ASP A 6 3.09 1.61 -1.81
CA ASP A 6 2.83 2.11 -3.15
C ASP A 6 2.69 0.89 -4.06
N ALA A 7 1.47 0.59 -4.48
CA ALA A 7 1.15 -0.55 -5.32
C ALA A 7 1.12 -0.19 -6.81
N ASP A 8 1.48 1.05 -7.17
CA ASP A 8 1.63 1.46 -8.56
C ASP A 8 2.94 0.89 -9.13
N ALA A 9 2.81 -0.18 -9.93
CA ALA A 9 3.94 -0.93 -10.50
C ALA A 9 4.93 -1.57 -9.49
N CYS A 10 4.59 -1.69 -8.21
CA CYS A 10 5.49 -2.28 -7.22
C CYS A 10 5.62 -3.81 -7.37
N PRO A 11 6.85 -4.35 -7.60
CA PRO A 11 7.05 -5.78 -7.88
C PRO A 11 6.98 -6.67 -6.63
N VAL A 12 6.86 -6.08 -5.43
CA VAL A 12 6.93 -6.79 -4.15
C VAL A 12 5.61 -6.79 -3.35
N VAL A 13 4.49 -6.40 -3.96
CA VAL A 13 3.16 -6.40 -3.31
C VAL A 13 2.80 -7.77 -2.74
N ARG A 14 2.97 -8.84 -3.53
CA ARG A 14 2.62 -10.20 -3.10
C ARG A 14 3.51 -10.70 -1.95
N GLN A 15 4.82 -10.45 -2.03
CA GLN A 15 5.77 -10.83 -1.00
C GLN A 15 5.45 -10.09 0.31
N THR A 16 5.06 -8.82 0.21
CA THR A 16 4.64 -8.01 1.35
C THR A 16 3.38 -8.61 1.99
N GLU A 17 2.37 -8.94 1.18
CA GLU A 17 1.13 -9.57 1.66
C GLU A 17 1.40 -10.91 2.37
N ASP A 18 2.20 -11.79 1.76
CA ASP A 18 2.53 -13.11 2.31
C ASP A 18 3.22 -13.00 3.68
N VAL A 19 4.17 -12.09 3.80
CA VAL A 19 4.88 -11.82 5.06
C VAL A 19 3.95 -11.18 6.07
N ALA A 20 3.22 -10.14 5.69
CA ALA A 20 2.33 -9.41 6.58
C ALA A 20 1.23 -10.33 7.14
N LYS A 21 0.66 -11.19 6.31
CA LYS A 21 -0.33 -12.20 6.70
C LYS A 21 0.23 -13.21 7.70
N LYS A 22 1.48 -13.66 7.52
CA LYS A 22 2.16 -14.55 8.47
C LYS A 22 2.31 -13.92 9.87
N TYR A 23 2.54 -12.62 9.94
CA TYR A 23 2.74 -11.88 11.19
C TYR A 23 1.49 -11.13 11.66
N SER A 24 0.35 -11.29 10.97
CA SER A 24 -0.90 -10.56 11.24
C SER A 24 -0.74 -9.04 11.28
N VAL A 25 0.14 -8.50 10.44
CA VAL A 25 0.38 -7.05 10.33
C VAL A 25 -0.56 -6.48 9.27
N PRO A 26 -1.34 -5.43 9.57
CA PRO A 26 -2.25 -4.83 8.59
C PRO A 26 -1.46 -4.17 7.45
N VAL A 27 -1.97 -4.33 6.22
CA VAL A 27 -1.39 -3.75 5.00
C VAL A 27 -2.45 -2.90 4.30
N THR A 28 -2.05 -1.70 3.88
CA THR A 28 -2.84 -0.87 2.96
C THR A 28 -2.05 -0.70 1.66
N LEU A 29 -2.64 -1.15 0.55
CA LEU A 29 -2.12 -0.94 -0.80
C LEU A 29 -2.70 0.36 -1.34
N LEU A 30 -1.86 1.28 -1.78
CA LEU A 30 -2.28 2.50 -2.45
C LEU A 30 -1.97 2.41 -3.93
N CYS A 31 -2.94 2.72 -4.77
CA CYS A 31 -2.72 2.77 -6.22
C CYS A 31 -3.56 3.89 -6.84
N ASP A 32 -3.15 4.33 -8.01
CA ASP A 32 -3.95 5.25 -8.80
C ASP A 32 -5.16 4.55 -9.44
N THR A 33 -6.00 5.30 -10.12
CA THR A 33 -7.20 4.77 -10.80
C THR A 33 -6.89 3.92 -12.04
N ASN A 34 -5.63 3.82 -12.46
CA ASN A 34 -5.24 3.08 -13.67
C ASN A 34 -5.04 1.59 -13.40
N HIS A 35 -4.88 1.20 -12.13
CA HIS A 35 -4.64 -0.18 -11.72
C HIS A 35 -5.78 -0.73 -10.86
N ILE A 36 -6.42 -1.81 -11.31
CA ILE A 36 -7.40 -2.54 -10.51
C ILE A 36 -6.65 -3.57 -9.66
N LEU A 37 -6.37 -3.23 -8.41
CA LEU A 37 -5.83 -4.15 -7.41
C LEU A 37 -6.95 -4.80 -6.60
N GLN A 38 -6.82 -6.09 -6.33
CA GLN A 38 -7.71 -6.85 -5.45
C GLN A 38 -6.87 -7.69 -4.50
N SER A 39 -7.26 -7.70 -3.22
CA SER A 39 -6.66 -8.54 -2.18
C SER A 39 -7.73 -8.94 -1.16
N ASP A 40 -7.66 -10.19 -0.70
CA ASP A 40 -8.52 -10.71 0.37
C ASP A 40 -7.97 -10.40 1.78
N TYR A 41 -6.75 -9.86 1.85
CA TYR A 41 -6.07 -9.55 3.11
C TYR A 41 -5.79 -8.06 3.27
N CYS A 42 -5.29 -7.41 2.23
CA CYS A 42 -4.90 -6.02 2.26
C CYS A 42 -6.10 -5.10 2.06
N GLU A 43 -6.09 -3.95 2.72
CA GLU A 43 -6.98 -2.83 2.38
C GLU A 43 -6.47 -2.19 1.09
N VAL A 44 -7.29 -2.15 0.04
CA VAL A 44 -6.94 -1.46 -1.21
C VAL A 44 -7.55 -0.06 -1.19
N ARG A 45 -6.71 0.96 -1.31
CA ARG A 45 -7.11 2.35 -1.32
C ARG A 45 -6.71 3.02 -2.63
N VAL A 46 -7.70 3.26 -3.48
CA VAL A 46 -7.49 3.96 -4.75
C VAL A 46 -7.42 5.47 -4.49
N VAL A 47 -6.38 6.12 -5.00
CA VAL A 47 -6.20 7.57 -4.94
C VAL A 47 -6.42 8.20 -6.32
N GLY A 48 -6.75 9.49 -6.34
CA GLY A 48 -6.97 10.21 -7.60
C GLY A 48 -5.71 10.21 -8.46
N ALA A 49 -5.89 10.18 -9.78
CA ALA A 49 -4.78 10.28 -10.73
C ALA A 49 -4.08 11.64 -10.61
N GLY A 50 -2.76 11.63 -10.65
CA GLY A 50 -1.92 12.82 -10.57
C GLY A 50 -0.47 12.45 -10.28
N ALA A 51 0.47 13.30 -10.67
CA ALA A 51 1.87 13.11 -10.31
C ALA A 51 2.00 13.03 -8.78
N ASP A 52 2.72 12.01 -8.31
CA ASP A 52 3.02 11.78 -6.88
C ASP A 52 1.77 11.63 -5.99
N ALA A 53 0.59 11.35 -6.56
CA ALA A 53 -0.65 11.30 -5.79
C ALA A 53 -0.65 10.19 -4.73
N VAL A 54 0.00 9.05 -5.03
CA VAL A 54 0.19 7.95 -4.09
C VAL A 54 1.17 8.36 -2.99
N ASP A 55 2.29 9.01 -3.31
CA ASP A 55 3.27 9.51 -2.34
C ASP A 55 2.65 10.49 -1.35
N PHE A 56 1.88 11.47 -1.85
CA PHE A 56 1.17 12.42 -0.98
C PHE A 56 0.17 11.72 -0.07
N ALA A 57 -0.54 10.70 -0.56
CA ALA A 57 -1.44 9.92 0.27
C ALA A 57 -0.69 9.12 1.34
N LEU A 58 0.44 8.51 0.99
CA LEU A 58 1.33 7.78 1.91
C LEU A 58 1.81 8.68 3.04
N VAL A 59 2.40 9.83 2.71
CA VAL A 59 2.95 10.77 3.70
C VAL A 59 1.87 11.27 4.67
N ASN A 60 0.64 11.50 4.18
CA ASN A 60 -0.47 11.94 5.00
C ASN A 60 -1.06 10.85 5.91
N LEU A 61 -0.85 9.56 5.58
CA LEU A 61 -1.41 8.43 6.32
C LEU A 61 -0.42 7.81 7.31
N CYS A 62 0.87 7.77 6.95
CA CYS A 62 1.88 7.10 7.76
C CYS A 62 2.11 7.82 9.09
N GLN A 63 2.39 7.05 10.13
CA GLN A 63 2.75 7.56 11.45
C GLN A 63 4.10 6.98 11.90
N ALA A 64 4.67 7.57 12.96
CA ALA A 64 5.88 7.04 13.55
C ALA A 64 5.69 5.56 13.98
N GLY A 65 6.57 4.69 13.49
CA GLY A 65 6.49 3.25 13.74
C GLY A 65 5.67 2.46 12.70
N ASP A 66 5.24 3.09 11.61
CA ASP A 66 4.76 2.41 10.41
C ASP A 66 5.90 2.11 9.43
N VAL A 67 5.64 1.21 8.48
CA VAL A 67 6.56 0.84 7.41
C VAL A 67 5.96 1.25 6.08
N VAL A 68 6.73 1.94 5.26
CA VAL A 68 6.34 2.31 3.89
C VAL A 68 7.22 1.54 2.91
N ILE A 69 6.60 0.98 1.89
CA ILE A 69 7.26 0.27 0.78
C ILE A 69 6.89 1.01 -0.50
N THR A 70 7.91 1.40 -1.26
CA THR A 70 7.83 2.07 -2.57
C THR A 70 8.81 1.36 -3.50
#